data_AF-A0A2E5C9Z7-F1
#
_entry.id   AF-A0A2E5C9Z7-F1
#
_cell.length_a   1.000
_cell.length_b   1.000
_cell.length_c   1.000
_cell.angle_alpha   90.00
_cell.angle_beta   90.00
_cell.angle_gamma   90.00
#
_symmetry.space_group_name_H-M   'P 1'
#
loop_
_entity.id
_entity.type
_entity.pdbx_description
1 polymer ?
#
loop_
_entity_poly.entity_id
_entity_poly.type
_entity_poly.pdbx_seq_one_letter_code
_entity_poly.pdbx_strand_id
1 'polypeptide(L)'
;MKSLLLFAILLFSINTFASSGYSCERLDGTATLDVEFINESQAGVSEVSDDVGWAVTASYEKMVIPTKPYAVITRFELDNGAILKVFDIDTSSLGILVYPNGPTYFYSCES
;
A
#
# COMPACT_ATOMS: atom_id res chain seq x y z
N MET A 1 -17.96 -10.65 -47.86
CA MET A 1 -18.30 -9.37 -47.19
C MET A 1 -18.57 -9.64 -45.73
N LYS A 2 -18.05 -8.77 -44.85
CA LYS A 2 -18.27 -8.67 -43.39
C LYS A 2 -17.60 -9.77 -42.55
N SER A 3 -16.84 -9.48 -41.51
CA SER A 3 -16.30 -8.23 -40.97
C SER A 3 -15.23 -8.68 -39.98
N LEU A 4 -14.02 -8.14 -40.10
CA LEU A 4 -13.06 -8.17 -39.00
C LEU A 4 -13.72 -7.49 -37.79
N LEU A 5 -13.74 -8.16 -36.66
CA LEU A 5 -13.91 -7.53 -35.35
C LEU A 5 -12.62 -7.76 -34.59
N LEU A 6 -11.61 -6.95 -34.91
CA LEU A 6 -10.56 -6.62 -33.96
C LEU A 6 -11.24 -5.82 -32.84
N PHE A 7 -11.50 -6.46 -31.71
CA PHE A 7 -11.59 -5.73 -30.44
C PHE A 7 -10.18 -5.61 -29.90
N ALA A 8 -9.48 -4.58 -30.39
CA ALA A 8 -8.32 -4.05 -29.68
C ALA A 8 -8.86 -3.42 -28.39
N ILE A 9 -8.79 -4.16 -27.29
CA ILE A 9 -8.95 -3.58 -25.96
C ILE A 9 -7.67 -2.79 -25.73
N LEU A 10 -7.71 -1.51 -26.11
CA LEU A 10 -6.79 -0.49 -25.61
C LEU A 10 -7.09 -0.35 -24.12
N LEU A 11 -6.44 -1.19 -23.30
CA LEU A 11 -6.33 -0.92 -21.88
C LEU A 11 -5.46 0.33 -21.74
N PHE A 12 -6.08 1.39 -21.23
CA PHE A 12 -5.48 2.68 -20.98
C PHE A 12 -4.15 2.50 -20.23
N SER A 13 -3.04 2.71 -20.93
CA SER A 13 -1.75 2.99 -20.32
C SER A 13 -1.80 4.39 -19.72
N ILE A 14 -2.46 4.51 -18.57
CA ILE A 14 -2.18 5.61 -17.65
C ILE A 14 -0.75 5.37 -17.18
N ASN A 15 0.19 6.13 -17.76
CA ASN A 15 1.53 6.35 -17.22
C ASN A 15 1.38 7.01 -15.85
N THR A 16 0.96 6.24 -14.87
CA THR A 16 1.11 6.59 -13.46
C THR A 16 2.55 6.26 -13.12
N PHE A 17 3.22 7.21 -12.47
CA PHE A 17 4.52 6.96 -11.86
C PHE A 17 4.29 6.03 -10.66
N ALA A 18 4.01 4.76 -10.96
CA ALA A 18 3.95 3.68 -10.01
C ALA A 18 5.38 3.47 -9.47
N SER A 19 5.73 4.22 -8.42
CA SER A 19 6.91 3.90 -7.63
C SER A 19 6.52 2.78 -6.68
N SER A 20 7.36 1.75 -6.58
CA SER A 20 7.26 0.79 -5.49
C SER A 20 7.27 1.56 -4.17
N GLY A 21 6.24 1.35 -3.35
CA GLY A 21 6.08 2.05 -2.07
C GLY A 21 6.59 1.20 -0.93
N TYR A 22 5.82 0.17 -0.59
CA TYR A 22 6.18 -0.82 0.42
C TYR A 22 5.67 -2.19 0.00
N SER A 23 6.46 -3.24 0.21
CA SER A 23 5.99 -4.62 0.18
C SER A 23 6.18 -5.24 1.56
N CYS A 24 5.12 -5.84 2.09
CA CYS A 24 5.01 -6.15 3.49
C CYS A 24 4.48 -7.58 3.70
N GLU A 25 5.15 -8.36 4.55
CA GLU A 25 4.67 -9.67 5.00
C GLU A 25 4.07 -9.55 6.40
N ARG A 26 2.86 -10.10 6.60
CA ARG A 26 2.24 -10.12 7.93
C ARG A 26 3.08 -11.00 8.87
N LEU A 27 3.27 -10.59 10.11
CA LEU A 27 4.17 -11.28 11.05
C LEU A 27 3.71 -12.70 11.44
N ASP A 28 2.45 -13.06 11.17
CA ASP A 28 1.92 -14.42 11.34
C ASP A 28 2.11 -15.30 10.09
N GLY A 29 2.62 -14.74 8.99
CA GLY A 29 2.88 -15.43 7.73
C GLY A 29 1.64 -15.69 6.86
N THR A 30 0.47 -15.12 7.18
CA THR A 30 -0.78 -15.46 6.48
C THR A 30 -1.21 -14.44 5.43
N ALA A 31 -0.46 -13.35 5.22
CA ALA A 31 -0.80 -12.36 4.22
C ALA A 31 0.38 -11.52 3.75
N THR A 32 0.22 -10.96 2.56
CA THR A 32 1.08 -9.93 1.98
C THR A 32 0.28 -8.65 1.79
N LEU A 33 0.91 -7.51 2.06
CA LEU A 33 0.37 -6.17 1.87
C LEU A 33 1.33 -5.37 0.99
N ASP A 34 0.79 -4.70 -0.02
CA ASP A 34 1.57 -3.86 -0.92
C ASP A 34 1.02 -2.43 -0.94
N VAL A 35 1.94 -1.47 -1.05
CA VAL A 35 1.65 -0.05 -1.18
C VAL A 35 2.33 0.47 -2.44
N GLU A 36 1.56 1.18 -3.26
CA GLU A 36 2.02 1.79 -4.51
C GLU A 36 1.73 3.29 -4.46
N PHE A 37 2.77 4.12 -4.60
CA PHE A 37 2.57 5.58 -4.63
C PHE A 37 2.00 6.00 -5.98
N ILE A 38 0.86 6.69 -5.97
CA ILE A 38 0.18 7.18 -7.19
C ILE A 38 0.65 8.60 -7.51
N ASN A 39 0.75 9.45 -6.48
CA ASN A 39 1.25 10.82 -6.53
C ASN A 39 1.79 11.24 -5.15
N GLU A 40 2.12 12.52 -4.97
CA GLU A 40 2.74 13.05 -3.73
C GLU A 40 1.86 12.93 -2.46
N SER A 41 0.57 12.62 -2.60
CA SER A 41 -0.40 12.60 -1.50
C SER A 41 -1.32 11.37 -1.48
N GLN A 42 -1.25 10.51 -2.51
CA GLN A 42 -2.12 9.35 -2.66
C GLN A 42 -1.35 8.09 -2.99
N ALA A 43 -1.83 6.97 -2.47
CA ALA A 43 -1.30 5.64 -2.70
C ALA A 43 -2.42 4.61 -2.91
N GLY A 44 -2.12 3.54 -3.63
CA GLY A 44 -2.89 2.31 -3.59
C GLY A 44 -2.38 1.43 -2.45
N VAL A 45 -3.30 0.80 -1.72
CA VAL A 45 -2.98 -0.19 -0.69
C VAL A 45 -3.78 -1.45 -0.99
N SER A 46 -3.10 -2.58 -1.09
CA SER A 46 -3.72 -3.88 -1.30
C SER A 46 -3.19 -4.91 -0.32
N GLU A 47 -4.02 -5.88 0.02
CA GLU A 47 -3.63 -7.00 0.86
C GLU A 47 -4.26 -8.29 0.33
N VAL A 48 -3.49 -9.37 0.36
CA VAL A 48 -3.95 -10.72 0.06
C VAL A 48 -3.68 -11.59 1.28
N SER A 49 -4.75 -12.15 1.86
CA SER A 49 -4.69 -13.09 2.98
C SER A 49 -5.35 -14.39 2.54
N ASP A 50 -4.57 -15.47 2.51
CA ASP A 50 -4.98 -16.75 1.91
C ASP A 50 -5.55 -16.56 0.49
N ASP A 51 -6.85 -16.80 0.29
CA ASP A 51 -7.55 -16.66 -1.00
C ASP A 51 -8.41 -15.37 -1.10
N VAL A 52 -8.35 -14.49 -0.11
CA VAL A 52 -9.16 -13.26 -0.05
C VAL A 52 -8.24 -12.05 -0.20
N GLY A 53 -8.49 -11.26 -1.25
CA GLY A 53 -7.76 -10.03 -1.53
C GLY A 53 -8.66 -8.80 -1.52
N TRP A 54 -8.12 -7.67 -1.09
CA TRP A 54 -8.76 -6.36 -1.21
C TRP A 54 -7.74 -5.31 -1.67
N ALA A 55 -8.24 -4.25 -2.29
CA ALA A 55 -7.44 -3.09 -2.69
C ALA A 55 -8.27 -1.81 -2.54
N VAL A 56 -7.65 -0.74 -2.03
CA VAL A 56 -8.27 0.57 -1.84
C VAL A 56 -7.26 1.67 -2.11
N THR A 57 -7.76 2.89 -2.32
CA THR A 57 -6.91 4.08 -2.32
C THR A 57 -6.75 4.59 -0.88
N ALA A 58 -5.65 5.28 -0.63
CA ALA A 58 -5.37 5.97 0.61
C ALA A 58 -4.79 7.36 0.33
N SER A 59 -5.12 8.33 1.18
CA SER A 59 -4.28 9.53 1.33
C SER A 59 -3.08 9.19 2.22
N TYR A 60 -1.95 9.85 2.04
CA TYR A 60 -0.80 9.62 2.91
C TYR A 60 -0.02 10.89 3.27
N GLU A 61 0.65 10.82 4.40
CA GLU A 61 1.60 11.83 4.89
C GLU A 61 2.88 11.16 5.41
N LYS A 62 4.02 11.85 5.28
CA LYS A 62 5.32 11.41 5.79
C LYS A 62 5.81 12.34 6.87
N MET A 63 6.27 11.78 7.99
CA MET A 63 6.79 12.52 9.13
C MET A 63 8.15 11.98 9.54
N VAL A 64 9.18 12.84 9.55
CA VAL A 64 10.48 12.52 10.16
C VAL A 64 10.38 12.72 11.67
N ILE A 65 10.80 11.75 12.47
CA ILE A 65 10.79 11.87 13.92
C ILE A 65 11.89 12.87 14.35
N PRO A 66 11.56 14.00 15.02
CA PRO A 66 12.54 15.04 15.30
C PRO A 66 13.74 14.58 16.14
N THR A 67 13.53 13.60 17.01
CA THR A 67 14.57 13.03 17.89
C THR A 67 15.35 11.88 17.25
N LYS A 68 14.91 11.39 16.08
CA LYS A 68 15.51 10.29 15.33
C LYS A 68 15.41 10.60 13.83
N PRO A 69 16.35 11.38 13.26
CA PRO A 69 16.25 11.88 11.89
C PRO A 69 16.28 10.79 10.81
N TYR A 70 16.72 9.58 11.17
CA TYR A 70 16.70 8.39 10.31
C TYR A 70 15.41 7.57 10.44
N ALA A 71 14.47 8.01 11.28
CA ALA A 71 13.18 7.38 11.46
C ALA A 71 12.09 8.19 10.76
N VAL A 72 11.41 7.56 9.81
CA VAL A 72 10.28 8.14 9.06
C VAL A 72 9.03 7.34 9.38
N ILE A 73 7.93 8.04 9.63
CA ILE A 73 6.61 7.45 9.77
C ILE A 73 5.81 7.87 8.54
N THR A 74 5.39 6.91 7.73
CA THR A 74 4.40 7.13 6.68
C THR A 74 3.05 6.68 7.19
N ARG A 75 2.07 7.58 7.24
CA ARG A 75 0.70 7.30 7.65
C ARG A 75 -0.22 7.35 6.44
N PHE A 76 -0.99 6.28 6.25
CA PHE A 76 -1.98 6.12 5.20
C PHE A 76 -3.38 6.10 5.82
N GLU A 77 -4.28 6.95 5.34
CA GLU A 77 -5.71 6.89 5.65
C GLU A 77 -6.43 6.23 4.47
N LEU A 78 -6.88 4.98 4.65
CA LEU A 78 -7.51 4.20 3.60
C LEU A 78 -8.98 4.62 3.45
N ASP A 79 -9.51 4.58 2.23
CA ASP A 79 -10.90 4.97 1.93
C ASP A 79 -11.95 4.08 2.65
N ASN A 80 -11.56 2.89 3.10
CA ASN A 80 -12.40 2.01 3.91
C ASN A 80 -12.39 2.37 5.42
N GLY A 81 -11.69 3.45 5.80
CA GLY A 81 -11.55 3.94 7.17
C GLY A 81 -10.40 3.32 7.97
N ALA A 82 -9.71 2.30 7.45
CA ALA A 82 -8.53 1.74 8.11
C ALA A 82 -7.33 2.70 8.04
N ILE A 83 -6.41 2.54 8.99
CA ILE A 83 -5.17 3.31 9.02
C ILE A 83 -3.99 2.35 8.95
N LEU A 84 -3.13 2.53 7.95
CA LEU A 84 -1.82 1.87 7.88
C LEU A 84 -0.74 2.88 8.31
N LYS A 85 0.16 2.45 9.18
CA LYS A 85 1.37 3.20 9.51
C LYS A 85 2.58 2.35 9.20
N VAL A 86 3.52 2.87 8.42
CA VAL A 86 4.82 2.24 8.19
C VAL A 86 5.90 3.07 8.89
N PHE A 87 6.66 2.41 9.74
CA PHE A 87 7.78 2.98 10.48
C PHE A 87 9.07 2.51 9.83
N ASP A 88 9.73 3.39 9.08
CA ASP A 88 11.06 3.16 8.55
C ASP A 88 12.08 3.57 9.60
N ILE A 89 12.85 2.61 10.12
CA ILE A 89 13.87 2.83 11.15
C ILE A 89 15.17 2.19 10.68
N ASP A 90 16.15 3.02 10.31
CA ASP A 90 17.44 2.59 9.76
C ASP A 90 17.28 1.69 8.52
N THR A 91 17.45 0.38 8.67
CA THR A 91 17.35 -0.62 7.59
C THR A 91 16.15 -1.54 7.75
N SER A 92 15.20 -1.21 8.61
CA SER A 92 14.05 -2.05 8.92
C SER A 92 12.77 -1.24 8.89
N SER A 93 11.72 -1.83 8.33
CA SER A 93 10.41 -1.20 8.27
C SER A 93 9.33 -2.07 8.92
N LEU A 94 8.50 -1.45 9.76
CA LEU A 94 7.38 -2.11 10.45
C LEU A 94 6.06 -1.46 10.03
N GLY A 95 5.15 -2.25 9.48
CA GLY A 95 3.78 -1.84 9.17
C GLY A 95 2.82 -2.19 10.31
N ILE A 96 1.87 -1.28 10.60
CA ILE A 96 0.75 -1.51 11.53
C ILE A 96 -0.54 -1.10 10.82
N LEU A 97 -1.42 -2.07 10.55
CA LEU A 97 -2.74 -1.84 9.97
C LEU A 97 -3.81 -1.94 11.05
N VAL A 98 -4.59 -0.88 11.22
CA VAL A 98 -5.65 -0.77 12.24
C VAL A 98 -7.00 -0.56 11.56
N TYR A 99 -7.93 -1.47 11.79
CA TYR A 99 -9.32 -1.32 11.35
C TYR A 99 -10.17 -0.60 12.42
N PRO A 100 -11.11 0.31 12.06
CA PRO A 100 -11.85 1.14 13.02
C PRO A 100 -12.59 0.38 14.13
N ASN A 101 -13.12 -0.80 13.81
CA ASN A 101 -13.83 -1.68 14.74
C ASN A 101 -13.34 -3.13 14.63
N GLY A 102 -12.09 -3.31 14.20
CA GLY A 102 -11.55 -4.60 13.80
C GLY A 102 -10.20 -4.92 14.45
N PRO A 103 -9.56 -5.99 13.99
CA PRO A 103 -8.24 -6.38 14.46
C PRO A 103 -7.17 -5.35 14.07
N THR A 104 -6.03 -5.43 14.76
CA THR A 104 -4.79 -4.77 14.35
C THR A 104 -3.82 -5.83 13.86
N TYR A 105 -3.21 -5.58 12.70
CA TYR A 105 -2.22 -6.47 12.11
C TYR A 105 -0.86 -5.78 12.01
N PHE A 106 0.19 -6.58 12.13
CA PHE A 106 1.58 -6.13 12.11
C PHE A 106 2.30 -6.77 10.93
N TYR A 107 3.15 -6.00 10.27
CA TYR A 107 3.83 -6.41 9.06
C TYR A 107 5.33 -6.08 9.12
N SER A 108 6.17 -6.98 8.64
CA SER A 108 7.56 -6.65 8.27
C SER A 108 7.55 -6.11 6.85
N CYS A 109 8.11 -4.93 6.62
CA CYS A 109 8.07 -4.26 5.32
C CYS A 109 9.46 -4.04 4.74
N GLU A 110 9.51 -3.99 3.41
CA GLU A 110 10.64 -3.57 2.59
C GLU A 110 10.20 -2.37 1.74
N SER A 111 11.05 -1.34 1.66
CA SER A 111 10.82 -0.10 0.89
C SER A 111 11.69 -0.02 -0.34
#